data_AF-A0A946H8G9-F1
#
_entry.id   AF-A0A946H8G9-F1
#
_cell.length_a   1.000
_cell.length_b   1.000
_cell.length_c   1.000
_cell.angle_alpha   90.00
_cell.angle_beta   90.00
_cell.angle_gamma   90.00
#
_symmetry.space_group_name_H-M   'P 1'
#
loop_
_entity.id
_entity.type
_entity.pdbx_description
1 polymer ?
#
loop_
_entity_poly.entity_id
_entity_poly.type
_entity_poly.pdbx_seq_one_letter_code
_entity_poly.pdbx_strand_id
1 'polypeptide(L)'
;MRIFYTVLCLLVSLSLNAQCGDRYIKQIFDSVDIASNILYGNNVNYTGGSEDLYLDFYEPSGDTEPLRPLIVLEHGGSFVGGTR
;
A
#
# COMPACT_ATOMS: atom_id res chain seq x y z
N MET A 1 -44.90 -14.81 -12.51
CA MET A 1 -43.81 -13.82 -12.74
C MET A 1 -43.29 -13.17 -11.47
N ARG A 2 -44.13 -12.78 -10.49
CA ARG A 2 -43.66 -12.17 -9.21
C ARG A 2 -42.64 -13.02 -8.43
N ILE A 3 -42.89 -14.33 -8.29
CA ILE A 3 -42.00 -15.29 -7.60
C ILE A 3 -40.63 -15.44 -8.27
N PHE A 4 -40.56 -15.36 -9.60
CA PHE A 4 -39.30 -15.52 -10.33
C PHE A 4 -38.33 -14.37 -10.04
N TYR A 5 -38.83 -13.14 -10.04
CA TYR A 5 -38.03 -11.96 -9.68
C TYR A 5 -37.60 -11.95 -8.21
N THR A 6 -38.39 -12.55 -7.30
CA THR A 6 -38.02 -12.65 -5.88
C THR A 6 -36.89 -13.65 -5.66
N VAL A 7 -36.95 -14.81 -6.32
CA VAL A 7 -35.89 -15.83 -6.27
C VAL A 7 -34.59 -15.30 -6.89
N LEU A 8 -34.68 -14.57 -8.00
CA LEU A 8 -33.53 -13.95 -8.64
C LEU A 8 -32.86 -12.90 -7.73
N CYS A 9 -33.65 -12.07 -7.04
CA CYS A 9 -33.14 -11.08 -6.09
C CYS A 9 -32.41 -11.74 -4.91
N LEU A 10 -32.95 -12.85 -4.38
CA LEU A 10 -32.35 -13.59 -3.27
C LEU A 10 -31.03 -14.27 -3.66
N LEU A 11 -30.93 -14.78 -4.89
CA LEU A 11 -29.69 -15.36 -5.43
C LEU A 11 -28.57 -14.31 -5.62
N VAL A 12 -28.92 -13.10 -6.04
CA VAL A 12 -27.94 -11.98 -6.18
C VAL A 12 -27.41 -11.53 -4.81
N SER A 13 -28.23 -11.56 -3.76
CA SER A 13 -27.78 -11.18 -2.42
C SER A 13 -26.77 -12.14 -1.78
N LEU A 14 -26.69 -13.40 -2.22
CA LEU A 14 -25.69 -14.37 -1.73
C LEU A 14 -24.28 -14.12 -2.28
N SER A 15 -24.16 -13.33 -3.35
CA SER A 15 -22.88 -12.96 -3.96
C SER A 15 -22.24 -11.71 -3.33
N LEU A 16 -22.94 -11.08 -2.37
CA LEU A 16 -22.46 -9.89 -1.68
C LEU A 16 -21.58 -10.32 -0.51
N ASN A 17 -20.27 -10.38 -0.75
CA ASN A 17 -19.30 -10.45 0.33
C ASN A 17 -19.25 -9.07 1.02
N ALA A 18 -19.69 -9.00 2.28
CA ALA A 18 -19.42 -7.84 3.12
C ALA A 18 -17.91 -7.72 3.38
N GLN A 19 -17.42 -6.49 3.58
CA GLN A 19 -16.03 -6.15 3.86
C GLN A 19 -15.58 -6.68 5.24
N CYS A 20 -15.45 -8.00 5.39
CA CYS A 20 -14.73 -8.60 6.51
C CYS A 20 -13.26 -8.74 6.08
N GLY A 21 -12.53 -7.63 6.17
CA GLY A 21 -11.19 -7.48 5.60
C GLY A 21 -10.08 -8.04 6.48
N ASP A 22 -9.81 -9.34 6.38
CA ASP A 22 -8.59 -9.95 6.95
C ASP A 22 -7.32 -9.54 6.18
N ARG A 23 -7.47 -8.83 5.07
CA ARG A 23 -6.42 -8.43 4.13
C ARG A 23 -5.23 -7.71 4.78
N TYR A 24 -5.48 -6.87 5.80
CA TYR A 24 -4.42 -6.15 6.53
C TYR A 24 -4.02 -6.82 7.85
N ILE A 25 -4.53 -8.03 8.11
CA ILE A 25 -4.27 -8.83 9.31
C ILE A 25 -3.50 -10.11 8.96
N LYS A 26 -3.76 -10.68 7.78
CA LYS A 26 -3.13 -11.90 7.28
C LYS A 26 -2.17 -11.59 6.13
N GLN A 27 -1.12 -12.40 6.00
CA GLN A 27 -0.26 -12.38 4.82
C GLN A 27 -1.00 -13.05 3.65
N ILE A 28 -1.37 -12.28 2.63
CA ILE A 28 -2.11 -12.75 1.46
C ILE A 28 -1.34 -12.58 0.14
N PHE A 29 -0.13 -12.00 0.19
CA PHE A 29 0.75 -11.80 -0.95
C PHE A 29 2.03 -12.61 -0.75
N ASP A 30 2.46 -13.26 -1.83
CA ASP A 30 3.66 -14.10 -1.83
C ASP A 30 4.90 -13.36 -2.35
N SER A 31 4.71 -12.21 -2.99
CA SER A 31 5.79 -11.41 -3.60
C SER A 31 5.58 -9.91 -3.43
N VAL A 32 6.69 -9.18 -3.52
CA VAL A 32 6.75 -7.72 -3.40
C VAL A 32 7.53 -7.19 -4.60
N ASP A 33 6.98 -6.16 -5.24
CA ASP A 33 7.64 -5.36 -6.26
C ASP A 33 8.32 -4.16 -5.60
N ILE A 34 9.56 -3.88 -6.00
CA ILE A 34 10.39 -2.82 -5.40
C ILE A 34 10.80 -1.84 -6.50
N ALA A 35 10.45 -0.58 -6.33
CA ALA A 35 10.97 0.52 -7.14
C ALA A 35 11.99 1.30 -6.32
N SER A 36 13.28 1.08 -6.60
CA SER A 36 14.38 1.61 -5.80
C SER A 36 14.93 2.94 -6.32
N ASN A 37 15.59 3.69 -5.43
CA ASN A 37 16.29 4.95 -5.72
C ASN A 37 15.41 6.00 -6.42
N ILE A 38 14.16 6.11 -5.99
CA ILE A 38 13.24 7.14 -6.49
C ILE A 38 13.63 8.47 -5.84
N LEU A 39 14.11 9.42 -6.65
CA LEU A 39 14.31 10.81 -6.22
C LEU A 39 12.95 11.42 -5.90
N TYR A 40 12.70 11.73 -4.63
CA TYR A 40 11.43 12.34 -4.21
C TYR A 40 11.58 13.82 -3.82
N GLY A 41 12.81 14.30 -3.64
CA GLY A 41 13.03 15.70 -3.31
C GLY A 41 14.50 16.08 -3.17
N ASN A 42 14.71 17.34 -2.80
CA ASN A 42 16.01 17.90 -2.46
C ASN A 42 15.83 18.80 -1.23
N ASN A 43 16.77 18.78 -0.30
CA ASN A 43 16.74 19.66 0.87
C ASN A 43 18.15 20.02 1.35
N VAL A 44 18.24 20.97 2.28
CA VAL A 44 19.49 21.34 2.95
C VAL A 44 19.77 20.35 4.08
N ASN A 45 20.95 19.74 4.08
CA ASN A 45 21.38 18.81 5.11
C ASN A 45 21.97 19.52 6.35
N TYR A 46 22.33 18.75 7.37
CA TYR A 46 22.83 19.29 8.64
C TYR A 46 24.13 20.10 8.53
N THR A 47 24.88 19.95 7.43
CA THR A 47 26.10 20.74 7.15
C THR A 47 25.83 22.01 6.35
N GLY A 48 24.58 22.26 5.94
CA GLY A 48 24.19 23.38 5.09
C GLY A 48 24.33 23.11 3.60
N GLY A 49 24.71 21.91 3.19
CA GLY A 49 24.79 21.49 1.79
C GLY A 49 23.43 21.07 1.23
N SER A 50 23.24 21.21 -0.07
CA SER A 50 22.07 20.63 -0.76
C SER A 50 22.24 19.12 -0.90
N GLU A 51 21.16 18.38 -0.67
CA GLU A 51 21.13 16.93 -0.67
C GLU A 51 19.85 16.41 -1.34
N ASP A 52 20.04 15.53 -2.32
CA ASP A 52 18.96 14.79 -2.97
C ASP A 52 18.47 13.67 -2.05
N LEU A 53 17.15 13.53 -1.96
CA LEU A 53 16.48 12.58 -1.08
C LEU A 53 15.84 11.48 -1.93
N TYR A 54 16.19 10.24 -1.60
CA TYR A 54 15.75 9.05 -2.31
C TYR A 54 14.92 8.16 -1.41
N LEU A 55 13.99 7.43 -2.01
CA LEU A 55 13.23 6.38 -1.34
C LEU A 55 13.21 5.12 -2.19
N ASP A 56 12.90 4.02 -1.52
CA ASP A 56 12.48 2.78 -2.15
C ASP A 56 10.98 2.58 -1.88
N PHE A 57 10.22 2.24 -2.92
CA PHE A 57 8.80 1.97 -2.81
C PHE A 57 8.55 0.46 -2.91
N TYR A 58 7.94 -0.11 -1.88
CA TYR A 58 7.63 -1.54 -1.77
C TYR A 58 6.13 -1.72 -1.90
N GLU A 59 5.67 -2.50 -2.88
CA GLU A 59 4.25 -2.83 -3.03
C GLU A 59 4.01 -4.31 -3.30
N PRO A 60 2.90 -4.87 -2.84
CA PRO A 60 2.55 -6.27 -3.14
C PRO A 60 2.28 -6.46 -4.64
N SER A 61 2.90 -7.47 -5.25
CA SER A 61 2.72 -7.74 -6.67
C SER A 61 1.28 -8.16 -6.99
N GLY A 62 0.70 -7.61 -8.06
CA GLY A 62 -0.63 -8.01 -8.55
C GLY A 62 -1.80 -7.52 -7.69
N ASP A 63 -1.55 -6.60 -6.75
CA ASP A 63 -2.59 -6.02 -5.91
C ASP A 63 -3.50 -5.06 -6.68
N THR A 64 -4.82 -5.18 -6.46
CA THR A 64 -5.85 -4.41 -7.18
C THR A 64 -6.56 -3.38 -6.30
N GLU A 65 -6.24 -3.27 -5.01
CA GLU A 65 -6.90 -2.31 -4.12
C GLU A 65 -6.40 -0.87 -4.39
N PRO A 66 -7.27 0.04 -4.90
CA PRO A 66 -6.85 1.41 -5.20
C PRO A 66 -6.59 2.26 -3.95
N LEU A 67 -7.25 1.97 -2.83
CA LEU A 67 -7.13 2.73 -1.59
C LEU A 67 -6.60 1.84 -0.48
N ARG A 68 -5.28 1.88 -0.29
CA ARG A 68 -4.57 1.09 0.72
C ARG A 68 -3.81 1.98 1.70
N PRO A 69 -3.68 1.58 2.98
CA PRO A 69 -2.82 2.27 3.92
C PRO A 69 -1.38 2.34 3.44
N LEU A 70 -0.73 3.49 3.64
CA LEU A 70 0.69 3.67 3.39
C LEU A 70 1.44 3.66 4.73
N ILE A 71 2.54 2.92 4.79
CA ILE A 71 3.50 3.00 5.88
C ILE A 71 4.74 3.71 5.35
N VAL A 72 5.16 4.77 6.04
CA VAL A 72 6.41 5.48 5.75
C VAL A 72 7.41 5.09 6.82
N LEU A 73 8.54 4.54 6.37
CA LEU A 73 9.66 4.15 7.24
C LEU A 73 10.84 5.05 6.92
N GLU A 74 11.26 5.82 7.91
CA GLU A 74 12.44 6.66 7.84
C GLU A 74 13.59 5.96 8.57
N HIS A 75 14.77 5.93 7.97
CA HIS A 75 15.93 5.32 8.61
C HIS A 75 16.32 6.11 9.88
N GLY A 76 16.86 5.41 10.87
CA GLY A 76 17.35 6.04 12.11
C GLY A 76 18.57 6.95 11.88
N GLY A 77 19.07 7.51 12.98
CA GLY A 77 20.31 8.31 12.99
C GLY A 77 20.12 9.82 13.14
N SER A 78 18.94 10.23 13.63
CA SER A 78 18.65 11.59 14.10
C SER A 78 18.88 12.69 13.06
N PHE A 79 18.77 12.35 11.76
CA PHE A 79 19.05 13.27 10.64
C PHE A 79 20.50 13.80 10.60
N VAL A 80 21.40 13.20 11.38
CA VAL A 80 22.83 13.52 11.44
C VAL A 80 23.66 12.40 10.80
N GLY A 81 23.21 11.15 10.93
CA GLY A 81 23.82 9.98 10.30
C GLY A 81 22.78 8.90 9.99
N GLY A 82 23.26 7.75 9.53
CA GLY A 82 22.44 6.63 9.10
C GLY A 82 23.06 5.94 7.88
N THR A 83 22.74 4.67 7.67
CA THR A 83 23.02 4.00 6.39
C THR A 83 21.81 4.21 5.50
N ARG A 84 22.05 4.77 4.32
CA ARG A 84 21.07 4.93 3.25
C ARG A 84 20.94 3.62 2.48
#